data_AF-A0A6N9PBK0-F1
#
_entry.id   AF-A0A6N9PBK0-F1
#
_cell.length_a   1.000
_cell.length_b   1.000
_cell.length_c   1.000
_cell.angle_alpha   90.00
_cell.angle_beta   90.00
_cell.angle_gamma   90.00
#
_symmetry.space_group_name_H-M   'P 1'
#
loop_
_entity.id
_entity.type
_entity.pdbx_description
1 polymer ?
#
loop_
_entity_poly.entity_id
_entity_poly.type
_entity_poly.pdbx_seq_one_letter_code
_entity_poly.pdbx_strand_id
1 'polypeptide(L)'
;MSIKFPNLTRFFSLFLAAVMMVSLLAVNAHAADRRKITDYGDAYGHWAYEALAWAVNNGVLVGTSEDKLNPDGYLTRAQMAAMIDRLFGTYKIPLHGCAPWELAP
;
A
#
# COMPACT_ATOMS: atom_id res chain seq x y z
N MET A 1 24.17 43.36 35.33
CA MET A 1 24.99 42.32 34.66
C MET A 1 24.36 42.05 33.30
N SER A 2 24.90 42.64 32.23
CA SER A 2 24.29 42.61 30.89
C SER A 2 24.81 41.41 30.11
N ILE A 3 24.03 40.34 30.01
CA ILE A 3 24.35 39.15 29.23
C ILE A 3 24.15 39.48 27.74
N LYS A 4 25.24 39.77 27.03
CA LYS A 4 25.24 39.91 25.56
C LYS A 4 25.18 38.50 24.96
N PHE A 5 24.03 38.10 24.41
CA PHE A 5 23.90 36.86 23.63
C PHE A 5 24.57 37.05 22.26
N PRO A 6 25.77 36.48 22.02
CA PRO A 6 26.40 36.60 20.72
C PRO A 6 25.72 35.61 19.77
N ASN A 7 25.22 36.12 18.64
CA ASN A 7 24.83 35.35 17.44
C ASN A 7 23.49 34.58 17.49
N LEU A 8 22.42 35.25 17.91
CA LEU A 8 21.04 34.74 17.91
C LEU A 8 20.57 34.17 16.55
N THR A 9 21.03 34.74 15.43
CA THR A 9 20.69 34.28 14.07
C THR A 9 21.25 32.89 13.75
N ARG A 10 22.35 32.49 14.38
CA ARG A 10 22.93 31.14 14.22
C ARG A 10 22.11 30.09 14.97
N PHE A 11 21.55 30.45 16.12
CA PHE A 11 20.68 29.56 16.88
C PHE A 11 19.35 29.30 16.16
N PHE A 12 18.76 30.32 15.53
CA PHE A 12 17.56 30.13 14.70
C PHE A 12 17.83 29.27 13.45
N SER A 13 18.99 29.45 12.81
CA SER A 13 19.41 28.61 11.67
C SER A 13 19.62 27.15 12.07
N LEU A 14 20.22 26.89 13.24
CA LEU A 14 20.43 25.53 13.74
C LEU A 14 19.11 24.86 14.14
N PHE A 15 18.16 25.63 14.70
CA PHE A 15 16.83 25.12 15.03
C PHE A 15 16.02 24.75 13.78
N LEU A 16 16.00 25.61 12.75
CA LEU A 16 15.30 25.32 11.50
C LEU A 16 15.92 24.11 10.76
N ALA A 17 17.25 24.02 10.74
CA ALA A 17 17.96 22.88 10.16
C ALA A 17 17.63 21.58 10.90
N ALA A 18 17.56 21.61 12.25
CA ALA A 18 17.18 20.45 13.04
C ALA A 18 15.74 19.99 12.76
N VAL A 19 14.78 20.91 12.60
CA VAL A 19 13.38 20.58 12.25
C VAL A 19 13.28 19.90 10.87
N MET A 20 14.04 20.38 9.89
CA MET A 20 14.10 19.78 8.55
C MET A 20 14.77 18.40 8.56
N MET A 21 15.80 18.21 9.37
CA MET A 21 16.52 16.93 9.48
C MET A 21 15.68 15.86 10.18
N VAL A 22 14.90 16.24 11.21
CA VAL A 22 14.00 15.32 11.93
C VAL A 22 12.81 14.91 11.05
N SER A 23 12.35 15.78 10.14
CA SER A 23 11.25 15.46 9.22
C SER A 23 11.59 14.36 8.21
N LEU A 24 12.87 14.16 7.89
CA LEU A 24 13.34 13.07 7.01
C LEU A 24 13.45 11.72 7.72
N LEU A 25 13.51 11.71 9.06
CA LEU A 25 13.46 10.48 9.87
C LEU A 25 12.02 10.00 10.11
N ALA A 26 11.03 10.85 9.88
CA ALA A 26 9.60 10.56 10.03
C ALA A 26 8.93 10.13 8.72
N VAL A 27 9.65 9.39 7.85
CA VAL A 27 9.01 8.67 6.76
C VAL A 27 8.22 7.53 7.40
N ASN A 28 6.96 7.80 7.73
CA ASN A 28 5.98 6.74 7.92
C ASN A 28 5.86 6.06 6.55
N ALA A 29 6.48 4.88 6.42
CA ALA A 29 6.12 3.98 5.34
C ALA A 29 4.62 3.72 5.51
N HIS A 30 3.80 4.35 4.67
CA HIS A 30 2.41 3.96 4.53
C HIS A 30 2.41 2.55 3.94
N ALA A 31 2.55 1.56 4.82
CA ALA A 31 2.26 0.18 4.49
C ALA A 31 0.82 0.17 3.97
N ALA A 32 0.62 -0.38 2.77
CA ALA A 32 -0.72 -0.71 2.30
C ALA A 32 -1.43 -1.45 3.43
N ASP A 33 -2.57 -0.91 3.87
CA ASP A 33 -3.38 -1.42 4.96
C ASP A 33 -3.60 -2.93 4.79
N ARG A 34 -2.84 -3.75 5.53
CA ARG A 34 -3.01 -5.21 5.53
C ARG A 34 -4.17 -5.55 6.43
N ARG A 35 -5.38 -5.35 5.90
CA ARG A 35 -6.62 -5.79 6.52
C ARG A 35 -6.59 -7.30 6.72
N LYS A 36 -7.09 -7.74 7.87
CA LYS A 36 -7.20 -9.16 8.22
C LYS A 36 -8.61 -9.63 7.89
N ILE A 37 -8.77 -10.93 7.70
CA ILE A 37 -10.09 -11.53 7.47
C ILE A 37 -11.06 -11.26 8.63
N THR A 38 -10.53 -11.05 9.83
CA THR A 38 -11.29 -10.74 11.05
C THR A 38 -11.98 -9.37 11.01
N ASP A 39 -11.52 -8.49 10.13
CA ASP A 39 -12.09 -7.15 10.00
C ASP A 39 -13.40 -7.22 9.19
N TYR A 40 -13.63 -8.32 8.47
CA TYR A 40 -14.83 -8.54 7.68
C TYR A 40 -15.88 -9.34 8.46
N GLY A 41 -16.94 -8.66 8.91
CA GLY A 41 -18.01 -9.27 9.69
C GLY A 41 -18.80 -10.34 8.94
N ASP A 42 -18.80 -10.29 7.61
CA ASP A 42 -19.54 -11.19 6.72
C ASP A 42 -18.74 -12.44 6.29
N ALA A 43 -17.46 -12.52 6.63
CA ALA A 43 -16.66 -13.73 6.37
C ALA A 43 -16.88 -14.82 7.44
N TYR A 44 -17.25 -14.44 8.67
CA TYR A 44 -17.37 -15.37 9.79
C TYR A 44 -18.42 -16.45 9.55
N GLY A 45 -18.02 -17.72 9.72
CA GLY A 45 -18.90 -18.88 9.54
C GLY A 45 -19.16 -19.24 8.07
N HIS A 46 -18.55 -18.53 7.12
CA HIS A 46 -18.64 -18.88 5.70
C HIS A 46 -17.81 -20.14 5.40
N TRP A 47 -18.34 -21.03 4.55
CA TRP A 47 -17.66 -22.30 4.21
C TRP A 47 -16.27 -22.08 3.61
N ALA A 48 -16.06 -20.96 2.92
CA ALA A 48 -14.79 -20.57 2.31
C ALA A 48 -13.89 -19.73 3.23
N TYR A 49 -14.17 -19.63 4.52
CA TYR A 49 -13.45 -18.74 5.45
C TYR A 49 -11.93 -18.91 5.38
N GLU A 50 -11.43 -20.15 5.37
CA GLU A 50 -9.98 -20.41 5.32
C GLU A 50 -9.34 -19.93 4.01
N ALA A 51 -10.02 -20.14 2.87
CA ALA A 51 -9.53 -19.69 1.57
C ALA A 51 -9.56 -18.15 1.46
N LEU A 52 -10.61 -17.52 1.97
CA LEU A 52 -10.72 -16.06 2.04
C LEU A 52 -9.66 -15.48 2.96
N ALA A 53 -9.40 -16.12 4.11
CA ALA A 53 -8.36 -15.73 5.05
C ALA A 53 -6.98 -15.75 4.40
N TRP A 54 -6.66 -16.82 3.66
CA TRP A 54 -5.42 -16.91 2.91
C TRP A 54 -5.33 -15.80 1.86
N ALA A 55 -6.38 -15.58 1.07
CA ALA A 55 -6.38 -14.61 -0.01
C ALA A 55 -6.23 -13.17 0.50
N VAL A 56 -6.90 -12.82 1.60
CA VAL A 56 -6.80 -11.51 2.26
C VAL A 56 -5.41 -11.31 2.86
N ASN A 57 -4.88 -12.32 3.57
CA ASN A 57 -3.57 -12.21 4.21
C ASN A 57 -2.41 -12.08 3.21
N ASN A 58 -2.55 -12.68 2.02
CA ASN A 58 -1.61 -12.53 0.92
C ASN A 58 -1.86 -11.27 0.06
N GLY A 59 -2.86 -10.46 0.39
CA GLY A 59 -3.20 -9.24 -0.36
C GLY A 59 -3.76 -9.51 -1.76
N VAL A 60 -4.18 -10.75 -2.05
CA VAL A 60 -4.79 -11.15 -3.33
C VAL A 60 -6.21 -10.60 -3.42
N LEU A 61 -6.93 -10.65 -2.29
CA LEU A 61 -8.33 -10.27 -2.20
C LEU A 61 -8.48 -9.06 -1.26
N VAL A 62 -9.25 -8.07 -1.69
CA VAL A 62 -9.55 -6.84 -0.95
C VAL A 62 -11.06 -6.73 -0.82
N GLY A 63 -11.55 -6.38 0.37
CA GLY A 63 -12.97 -6.19 0.62
C GLY A 63 -13.58 -5.06 -0.22
N THR A 64 -14.91 -5.10 -0.33
CA THR A 64 -15.68 -4.05 -1.01
C THR A 64 -15.80 -2.78 -0.17
N SER A 65 -15.63 -2.90 1.15
CA SER A 65 -15.63 -1.80 2.12
C SER A 65 -14.73 -2.13 3.32
N GLU A 66 -14.69 -1.26 4.32
CA GLU A 66 -13.92 -1.46 5.56
C GLU A 66 -14.36 -2.72 6.32
N ASP A 67 -15.67 -2.97 6.40
CA ASP A 67 -16.21 -4.05 7.24
C ASP A 67 -16.80 -5.22 6.44
N LYS A 68 -16.76 -5.17 5.09
CA LYS A 68 -17.37 -6.21 4.24
C LYS A 68 -16.48 -6.73 3.13
N LEU A 69 -16.40 -8.05 3.06
CA LEU A 69 -15.77 -8.79 1.98
C LEU A 69 -16.73 -9.10 0.83
N ASN A 70 -17.99 -9.37 1.16
CA ASN A 70 -19.07 -9.85 0.29
C ASN A 70 -18.70 -11.16 -0.43
N PRO A 71 -18.46 -12.27 0.30
CA PRO A 71 -17.93 -13.52 -0.28
C PRO A 71 -18.91 -14.21 -1.25
N ASP A 72 -20.22 -14.04 -1.06
CA ASP A 72 -21.28 -14.55 -1.95
C ASP A 72 -21.63 -13.59 -3.10
N GLY A 73 -20.97 -12.43 -3.15
CA GLY A 73 -21.21 -11.41 -4.16
C GLY A 73 -20.74 -11.80 -5.56
N TYR A 74 -21.28 -11.13 -6.56
CA TYR A 74 -20.79 -11.27 -7.93
C TYR A 74 -19.40 -10.66 -8.09
N LEU A 75 -18.47 -11.44 -8.66
CA LEU A 75 -17.14 -10.98 -9.02
C LEU A 75 -17.14 -10.38 -10.44
N THR A 76 -16.72 -9.11 -10.56
CA THR A 76 -16.57 -8.49 -11.89
C THR A 76 -15.30 -8.97 -12.60
N ARG A 77 -15.29 -8.92 -13.94
CA ARG A 77 -14.11 -9.28 -14.75
C ARG A 77 -12.88 -8.45 -14.38
N ALA A 78 -13.06 -7.16 -14.09
CA ALA A 78 -11.99 -6.27 -13.65
C ALA A 78 -11.42 -6.69 -12.29
N GLN A 79 -12.28 -7.05 -11.33
CA GLN A 79 -11.83 -7.56 -10.02
C GLN A 79 -11.09 -8.88 -10.16
N MET A 80 -11.57 -9.80 -10.98
CA MET A 80 -10.88 -11.07 -11.27
C MET A 80 -9.47 -10.80 -11.84
N ALA A 81 -9.36 -9.93 -12.86
CA ALA A 81 -8.07 -9.56 -13.44
C ALA A 81 -7.12 -8.96 -12.38
N ALA A 82 -7.63 -8.09 -11.52
CA ALA A 82 -6.83 -7.49 -10.44
C ALA A 82 -6.39 -8.53 -9.38
N MET A 83 -7.21 -9.54 -9.08
CA MET A 83 -6.82 -10.63 -8.17
C MET A 83 -5.69 -11.47 -8.79
N ILE A 84 -5.80 -11.81 -10.07
CA ILE A 84 -4.77 -12.54 -10.82
C ILE A 84 -3.48 -11.73 -10.85
N ASP A 85 -3.57 -10.43 -11.12
CA ASP A 85 -2.41 -9.54 -11.15
C ASP A 85 -1.68 -9.47 -9.81
N ARG A 86 -2.42 -9.37 -8.70
CA ARG A 86 -1.86 -9.40 -7.34
C ARG A 86 -1.27 -10.76 -6.97
N LEU A 87 -1.86 -11.85 -7.47
CA LEU A 87 -1.39 -13.19 -7.23
C LEU A 87 -0.06 -13.49 -7.94
N PHE A 88 0.08 -13.08 -9.20
CA PHE A 88 1.24 -13.41 -10.03
C PHE A 88 2.28 -12.29 -10.11
N GLY A 89 1.95 -11.05 -9.72
CA GLY A 89 2.86 -9.90 -9.78
C GLY A 89 3.38 -9.59 -11.19
N THR A 90 2.63 -9.97 -12.23
CA THR A 90 3.14 -10.21 -13.58
C THR A 90 3.45 -8.97 -14.41
N TYR A 91 3.12 -7.75 -13.96
CA TYR A 91 3.33 -6.56 -14.78
C TYR A 91 4.72 -5.94 -14.67
N LYS A 92 5.68 -6.55 -13.97
CA LYS A 92 7.10 -6.20 -14.12
C LYS A 92 7.75 -6.91 -15.31
N ILE A 93 7.02 -7.06 -16.42
CA ILE A 93 7.66 -7.33 -17.70
C ILE A 93 8.17 -5.96 -18.16
N PRO A 94 9.49 -5.70 -18.16
CA PRO A 94 9.99 -4.53 -18.86
C PRO A 94 9.64 -4.77 -20.31
N LEU A 95 8.60 -4.09 -20.80
CA LEU A 95 8.39 -3.92 -22.22
C LEU A 95 9.57 -3.05 -22.69
N HIS A 96 10.73 -3.67 -22.85
CA HIS A 96 11.85 -3.11 -23.58
C HIS A 96 11.39 -2.98 -25.03
N GLY A 97 10.62 -1.92 -25.32
CA GLY A 97 10.48 -1.24 -26.60
C GLY A 97 10.07 -2.01 -27.85
N CYS A 98 9.84 -3.33 -27.83
CA CYS A 98 9.54 -4.06 -29.04
C CYS A 98 8.27 -4.88 -28.86
N ALA A 99 7.15 -4.33 -29.36
CA ALA A 99 5.95 -5.11 -29.51
C ALA A 99 6.15 -6.12 -30.67
N PRO A 100 5.78 -7.40 -30.52
CA PRO A 100 6.07 -8.44 -31.53
C PRO A 100 5.47 -8.20 -32.92
N TRP A 101 4.56 -7.25 -33.07
CA TRP A 101 3.88 -6.92 -34.33
C TRP A 101 4.68 -5.96 -35.23
N GLU A 102 5.78 -5.36 -34.74
CA GLU A 102 6.66 -4.48 -35.52
C GLU A 102 7.60 -5.26 -36.49
N LEU A 103 7.67 -6.60 -36.36
CA LEU A 103 8.56 -7.47 -37.14
C LEU A 103 7.83 -8.44 -38.09
N ALA A 104 6.56 -8.18 -38.41
CA ALA A 104 5.87 -8.95 -39.44
C ALA A 104 6.28 -8.42 -40.85
N PRO A 105 6.68 -9.30 -41.79
CA PRO A 105 7.03 -8.91 -43.16
C PRO A 105 5.83 -8.41 -43.97
#